data_AF-A0A533Z369-F1
#
_entry.id   AF-A0A533Z369-F1
#
_cell.length_a   1.000
_cell.length_b   1.000
_cell.length_c   1.000
_cell.angle_alpha   90.00
_cell.angle_beta   90.00
_cell.angle_gamma   90.00
#
_symmetry.space_group_name_H-M   'P 1'
#
loop_
_entity.id
_entity.type
_entity.pdbx_description
1 polymer ?
#
loop_
_entity_poly.entity_id
_entity_poly.type
_entity_poly.pdbx_seq_one_letter_code
_entity_poly.pdbx_strand_id
1 'polypeptide(L)'
;MKHDVRERRRIAWRKMLEHMNQEAEKARRKAERKAARELEQAGGPKVQGPVKSQSGKRKSKYSGPERLNNFTLLPASVQLEAQNLFVEGSTLEDITEFINEVHSAERRDEGAGGPAEGVTLAAVQRFYRGNLELQTQRIKRLQERGEALKKALAGDPNSAEGALADAILFTGMMGMDRAAAQFRIKDAKQALASRQNMRLKEGALRLRTLDSEVARRNVEARTATEVKKLDQLERKIVELEGAMAREKDSTGLGPETLRKIREIYGLASEDREPANQEPQA
;
A
#
# COMPACT_ATOMS: atom_id res chain seq x y z
N MET A 1 -1.58 44.46 38.84
CA MET A 1 -2.74 44.80 37.97
C MET A 1 -2.43 45.04 36.49
N LYS A 2 -1.25 45.54 36.06
CA LYS A 2 -0.97 45.82 34.62
C LYS A 2 -0.70 44.58 33.73
N HIS A 3 -0.42 43.42 34.33
CA HIS A 3 -0.10 42.19 33.60
C HIS A 3 -1.35 41.49 33.00
N ASP A 4 -2.46 41.54 33.74
CA ASP A 4 -3.75 40.91 33.40
C ASP A 4 -4.41 41.53 32.15
N VAL A 5 -4.24 42.84 31.95
CA VAL A 5 -4.79 43.56 30.77
C VAL A 5 -4.08 43.14 29.46
N ARG A 6 -2.79 42.78 29.51
CA ARG A 6 -2.03 42.34 28.32
C ARG A 6 -2.43 40.92 27.90
N GLU A 7 -2.67 40.03 28.86
CA GLU A 7 -3.13 38.67 28.59
C GLU A 7 -4.54 38.64 28.01
N ARG A 8 -5.46 39.44 28.59
CA ARG A 8 -6.83 39.58 28.03
C ARG A 8 -6.81 40.11 26.60
N ARG A 9 -5.93 41.07 26.28
CA ARG A 9 -5.75 41.56 24.91
C ARG A 9 -5.20 40.50 23.95
N ARG A 10 -4.25 39.66 24.38
CA ARG A 10 -3.73 38.56 23.55
C ARG A 10 -4.79 37.49 23.28
N ILE A 11 -5.59 37.14 24.28
CA ILE A 11 -6.67 36.15 24.14
C ILE A 11 -7.74 36.68 23.19
N ALA A 12 -8.12 37.96 23.33
CA ALA A 12 -9.05 38.62 22.41
C ALA A 12 -8.53 38.63 20.97
N TRP A 13 -7.23 38.93 20.78
CA TRP A 13 -6.58 38.91 19.46
C TRP A 13 -6.57 37.52 18.81
N ARG A 14 -6.28 36.45 19.57
CA ARG A 14 -6.34 35.07 19.04
C ARG A 14 -7.74 34.68 18.60
N LYS A 15 -8.76 34.98 19.42
CA LYS A 15 -10.15 34.69 19.07
C LYS A 15 -10.61 35.45 17.82
N MET A 16 -10.16 36.69 17.66
CA MET A 16 -10.43 37.48 16.47
C MET A 16 -9.77 36.87 15.21
N LEU A 17 -8.51 36.42 15.31
CA LEU A 17 -7.80 35.73 14.23
C LEU A 17 -8.46 34.41 13.83
N GLU A 18 -8.91 33.61 14.81
CA GLU A 18 -9.64 32.37 14.55
C GLU A 18 -10.97 32.62 13.84
N HIS A 19 -11.71 33.67 14.24
CA HIS A 19 -12.94 34.07 13.58
C HIS A 19 -12.70 34.50 12.12
N MET A 20 -11.67 35.32 11.89
CA MET A 20 -11.29 35.75 10.54
C MET A 20 -10.89 34.57 9.64
N ASN A 21 -10.16 33.59 10.16
CA ASN A 21 -9.80 32.39 9.41
C ASN A 21 -11.02 31.53 9.06
N GLN A 22 -11.97 31.38 9.99
CA GLN A 22 -13.23 30.67 9.73
C GLN A 22 -14.09 31.36 8.67
N GLU A 23 -14.11 32.70 8.65
CA GLU A 23 -14.80 33.47 7.62
C GLU A 23 -14.11 33.34 6.25
N ALA A 24 -12.78 33.36 6.21
CA ALA A 24 -12.01 33.15 4.99
C ALA A 24 -12.24 31.75 4.38
N GLU A 25 -12.31 30.69 5.20
CA GLU A 25 -12.65 29.35 4.72
C GLU A 25 -14.09 29.26 4.19
N LYS A 26 -15.05 29.88 4.89
CA LYS A 26 -16.45 29.93 4.42
C LYS A 26 -16.56 30.68 3.08
N ALA A 27 -15.78 31.73 2.89
CA ALA A 27 -15.69 32.46 1.62
C ALA A 27 -15.09 31.61 0.50
N ARG A 28 -14.01 30.86 0.78
CA ARG A 28 -13.40 29.92 -0.19
C ARG A 28 -14.37 28.83 -0.63
N ARG A 29 -15.08 28.18 0.31
CA ARG A 29 -16.08 27.14 -0.02
C ARG A 29 -17.25 27.71 -0.83
N LYS A 30 -17.66 28.96 -0.59
CA LYS A 30 -18.67 29.64 -1.42
C LYS A 30 -18.15 29.94 -2.82
N ALA A 31 -16.89 30.38 -2.94
CA ALA A 31 -16.25 30.64 -4.23
C ALA A 31 -16.09 29.36 -5.06
N GLU A 32 -15.66 28.25 -4.45
CA GLU A 32 -15.56 26.93 -5.12
C GLU A 32 -16.91 26.42 -5.62
N ARG A 33 -17.97 26.56 -4.80
CA ARG A 33 -19.33 26.20 -5.22
C ARG A 33 -19.86 27.09 -6.34
N LYS A 34 -19.47 28.36 -6.36
CA LYS A 34 -19.83 29.29 -7.44
C LYS A 34 -19.07 28.95 -8.72
N ALA A 35 -17.77 28.68 -8.63
CA ALA A 35 -16.94 28.24 -9.76
C ALA A 35 -17.43 26.92 -10.36
N ALA A 36 -17.86 25.95 -9.53
CA ALA A 36 -18.45 24.70 -10.01
C ALA A 36 -19.77 24.92 -10.78
N ARG A 37 -20.62 25.83 -10.30
CA ARG A 37 -21.88 26.21 -10.99
C ARG A 37 -21.63 27.00 -12.27
N GLU A 38 -20.62 27.88 -12.27
CA GLU A 38 -20.21 28.62 -13.47
C GLU A 38 -19.60 27.68 -14.51
N LEU A 39 -18.86 26.64 -14.10
CA LEU A 39 -18.36 25.60 -15.01
C LEU A 39 -19.51 24.75 -15.62
N GLU A 40 -20.57 24.46 -14.84
CA GLU A 40 -21.78 23.82 -15.36
C GLU A 40 -22.58 24.72 -16.32
N GLN A 41 -22.57 26.05 -16.09
CA GLN A 41 -23.29 27.02 -16.93
C GLN A 41 -22.49 27.48 -18.16
N ALA A 42 -21.16 27.41 -18.13
CA ALA A 42 -20.25 27.86 -19.20
C ALA A 42 -20.16 26.90 -20.41
N GLY A 43 -20.98 25.85 -20.45
CA GLY A 43 -21.28 25.15 -21.70
C GLY A 43 -20.25 24.10 -22.13
N GLY A 44 -20.52 22.85 -21.74
CA GLY A 44 -20.36 21.74 -22.70
C GLY A 44 -21.28 21.96 -23.92
N PRO A 45 -21.02 21.27 -25.06
CA PRO A 45 -21.64 21.58 -26.35
C PRO A 45 -23.18 21.63 -26.26
N LYS A 46 -23.75 22.74 -26.77
CA LYS A 46 -25.20 22.99 -26.83
C LYS A 46 -25.89 21.94 -27.71
N VAL A 47 -26.32 20.83 -27.09
CA VAL A 47 -27.31 19.93 -27.69
C VAL A 47 -28.66 20.64 -27.59
N GLN A 48 -29.21 21.03 -28.74
CA GLN A 48 -30.56 21.58 -28.87
C GLN A 48 -31.54 20.77 -28.02
N GLY A 49 -32.28 21.48 -27.14
CA GLY A 49 -33.29 20.87 -26.30
C GLY A 49 -34.38 20.21 -27.16
N PRO A 50 -34.93 19.07 -26.73
CA PRO A 50 -35.91 18.36 -27.52
C PRO A 50 -37.19 19.20 -27.64
N VAL A 51 -37.69 19.33 -28.87
CA VAL A 51 -39.00 19.89 -29.19
C VAL A 51 -40.05 19.09 -28.41
N LYS A 52 -40.81 19.79 -27.55
CA LYS A 52 -41.91 19.21 -26.78
C LYS A 52 -43.02 18.82 -27.76
N SER A 53 -43.39 17.54 -27.84
CA SER A 53 -44.68 17.16 -28.42
C SER A 53 -45.80 17.50 -27.42
N GLN A 54 -46.99 17.84 -27.94
CA GLN A 54 -48.18 18.29 -27.20
C GLN A 54 -48.69 17.39 -26.06
N SER A 55 -48.09 16.23 -25.80
CA SER A 55 -48.53 15.26 -24.78
C SER A 55 -47.74 15.30 -23.46
N GLY A 56 -46.80 16.22 -23.28
CA GLY A 56 -46.16 16.50 -21.98
C GLY A 56 -45.25 15.40 -21.40
N LYS A 57 -45.12 14.23 -22.04
CA LYS A 57 -44.19 13.18 -21.61
C LYS A 57 -42.79 13.41 -22.20
N ARG A 58 -41.79 13.43 -21.32
CA ARG A 58 -40.37 13.52 -21.68
C ARG A 58 -39.99 12.27 -22.49
N LYS A 59 -39.74 12.41 -23.80
CA LYS A 59 -39.04 11.38 -24.57
C LYS A 59 -37.60 11.30 -24.05
N SER A 60 -37.23 10.18 -23.43
CA SER A 60 -35.86 9.95 -23.01
C SER A 60 -34.96 9.86 -24.25
N LYS A 61 -33.72 10.38 -24.16
CA LYS A 61 -32.71 10.23 -25.22
C LYS A 61 -32.23 8.77 -25.41
N TYR A 62 -32.82 7.83 -24.66
CA TYR A 62 -32.54 6.38 -24.69
C TYR A 62 -33.72 5.56 -25.20
N SER A 63 -34.66 6.17 -25.92
CA SER A 63 -35.62 5.43 -26.74
C SER A 63 -34.95 4.97 -28.04
N GLY A 64 -33.87 4.20 -27.91
CA GLY A 64 -33.46 3.27 -28.96
C GLY A 64 -34.43 2.08 -29.01
N PRO A 65 -34.25 1.13 -29.92
CA PRO A 65 -35.13 -0.02 -30.00
C PRO A 65 -35.16 -0.77 -28.65
N GLU A 66 -36.33 -1.27 -28.28
CA GLU A 66 -36.69 -1.72 -26.93
C GLU A 66 -35.76 -2.86 -26.47
N ARG A 67 -34.71 -2.53 -25.69
CA ARG A 67 -33.75 -3.55 -25.25
C ARG A 67 -34.35 -4.42 -24.16
N LEU A 68 -34.28 -5.73 -24.34
CA LEU A 68 -34.71 -6.73 -23.36
C LEU A 68 -33.84 -6.65 -22.10
N ASN A 69 -34.53 -6.55 -20.96
CA ASN A 69 -33.93 -6.60 -19.63
C ASN A 69 -33.82 -8.04 -19.08
N ASN A 70 -34.36 -9.03 -19.80
CA ASN A 70 -34.34 -10.44 -19.43
C ASN A 70 -33.79 -11.29 -20.56
N PHE A 71 -32.74 -12.06 -20.26
CA PHE A 71 -32.08 -12.97 -21.20
C PHE A 71 -32.99 -14.12 -21.67
N THR A 72 -33.89 -14.59 -20.81
CA THR A 72 -34.78 -15.73 -21.09
C THR A 72 -35.86 -15.43 -22.13
N LEU A 73 -36.01 -14.17 -22.54
CA LEU A 73 -36.96 -13.75 -23.59
C LEU A 73 -36.37 -13.88 -25.00
N LEU A 74 -35.08 -14.22 -25.11
CA LEU A 74 -34.44 -14.48 -26.40
C LEU A 74 -34.99 -15.77 -27.06
N PRO A 75 -34.85 -15.93 -28.38
CA PRO A 75 -35.10 -17.21 -29.05
C PRO A 75 -34.21 -18.33 -28.48
N ALA A 76 -34.74 -19.56 -28.44
CA ALA A 76 -34.03 -20.69 -27.86
C ALA A 76 -32.70 -21.02 -28.57
N SER A 77 -32.62 -20.78 -29.89
CA SER A 77 -31.39 -20.92 -30.69
C SER A 77 -30.30 -19.97 -30.20
N VAL A 78 -30.62 -18.67 -30.13
CA VAL A 78 -29.71 -17.62 -29.67
C VAL A 78 -29.31 -17.81 -28.20
N GLN A 79 -30.25 -18.29 -27.37
CA GLN A 79 -29.94 -18.62 -25.97
C GLN A 79 -28.90 -19.75 -25.88
N LEU A 80 -29.06 -20.82 -26.66
CA LEU A 80 -28.13 -21.96 -26.64
C LEU A 80 -26.74 -21.55 -27.11
N GLU A 81 -26.65 -20.77 -28.18
CA GLU A 81 -25.36 -20.27 -28.70
C GLU A 81 -24.68 -19.32 -27.71
N ALA A 82 -25.43 -18.40 -27.10
CA ALA A 82 -24.91 -17.54 -26.06
C ALA A 82 -24.43 -18.33 -24.83
N GLN A 83 -25.14 -19.40 -24.45
CA GLN A 83 -24.71 -20.34 -23.39
C GLN A 83 -23.38 -21.03 -23.75
N ASN A 84 -23.21 -21.47 -25.00
CA ASN A 84 -21.94 -22.03 -25.46
C ASN A 84 -20.82 -20.99 -25.39
N LEU A 85 -21.06 -19.74 -25.80
CA LEU A 85 -20.07 -18.66 -25.70
C LEU A 85 -19.67 -18.36 -24.25
N PHE A 86 -20.60 -18.48 -23.29
CA PHE A 86 -20.26 -18.38 -21.87
C PHE A 86 -19.32 -19.49 -21.43
N VAL A 87 -19.58 -20.73 -21.84
CA VAL A 87 -18.76 -21.91 -21.50
C VAL A 87 -17.38 -21.84 -22.15
N GLU A 88 -17.30 -21.31 -23.37
CA GLU A 88 -16.03 -21.10 -24.10
C GLU A 88 -15.14 -20.01 -23.51
N GLY A 89 -15.67 -19.19 -22.61
CA GLY A 89 -14.91 -18.17 -21.89
C GLY A 89 -15.03 -16.77 -22.45
N SER A 90 -15.99 -16.49 -23.35
CA SER A 90 -16.23 -15.16 -23.90
C SER A 90 -16.60 -14.15 -22.81
N THR A 91 -16.31 -12.86 -23.07
CA THR A 91 -16.66 -11.77 -22.16
C THR A 91 -18.15 -11.47 -22.20
N LEU A 92 -18.68 -10.86 -21.13
CA LEU A 92 -20.09 -10.46 -21.09
C LEU A 92 -20.44 -9.48 -22.21
N GLU A 93 -19.50 -8.58 -22.54
CA GLU A 93 -19.64 -7.61 -23.62
C GLU A 93 -19.67 -8.30 -24.99
N ASP A 94 -18.76 -9.21 -25.28
CA ASP A 94 -18.74 -9.93 -26.57
C ASP A 94 -20.01 -10.76 -26.77
N ILE A 95 -20.53 -11.38 -25.70
CA ILE A 95 -21.79 -12.12 -25.73
C ILE A 95 -22.97 -11.17 -26.00
N THR A 96 -22.98 -9.98 -25.39
CA THR A 96 -24.02 -8.99 -25.68
C THR A 96 -23.93 -8.44 -27.10
N GLU A 97 -22.72 -8.21 -27.62
CA GLU A 97 -22.46 -7.78 -28.99
C GLU A 97 -22.98 -8.86 -29.96
N PHE A 98 -22.59 -10.13 -29.76
CA PHE A 98 -23.06 -11.28 -30.52
C PHE A 98 -24.60 -11.40 -30.55
N ILE A 99 -25.24 -11.40 -29.38
CA ILE A 99 -26.71 -11.50 -29.29
C ILE A 99 -27.36 -10.36 -30.05
N ASN A 100 -26.83 -9.14 -29.90
CA ASN A 100 -27.39 -7.96 -30.56
C ASN A 100 -27.16 -7.99 -32.08
N GLU A 101 -26.08 -8.59 -32.57
CA GLU A 101 -25.80 -8.73 -34.01
C GLU A 101 -26.65 -9.82 -34.66
N VAL A 102 -26.66 -11.03 -34.09
CA VAL A 102 -27.39 -12.20 -34.61
C VAL A 102 -28.89 -11.99 -34.54
N HIS A 103 -29.41 -11.55 -33.37
CA HIS A 103 -30.85 -11.33 -33.19
C HIS A 103 -31.38 -10.14 -34.02
N SER A 104 -30.52 -9.16 -34.33
CA SER A 104 -30.89 -8.07 -35.24
C SER A 104 -30.87 -8.48 -36.72
N ALA A 105 -30.10 -9.52 -37.07
CA ALA A 105 -30.03 -10.05 -38.43
C ALA A 105 -31.22 -10.98 -38.73
N GLU A 106 -31.55 -11.91 -37.83
CA GLU A 106 -32.65 -12.87 -38.03
C GLU A 106 -34.02 -12.21 -38.20
N ARG A 107 -34.31 -11.11 -37.48
CA ARG A 107 -35.58 -10.37 -37.64
C ARG A 107 -35.61 -9.38 -38.81
N ARG A 108 -34.48 -9.07 -39.45
CA ARG A 108 -34.46 -8.24 -40.66
C ARG A 108 -35.02 -8.99 -41.87
N ASP A 109 -34.82 -10.30 -41.92
CA ASP A 109 -35.33 -11.15 -43.02
C ASP A 109 -36.83 -11.47 -42.87
N GLU A 110 -37.41 -11.36 -41.67
CA GLU A 110 -38.83 -11.65 -41.43
C GLU A 110 -39.80 -10.46 -41.67
N GLY A 111 -39.32 -9.31 -42.18
CA GLY A 111 -40.20 -8.21 -42.63
C GLY A 111 -41.05 -7.52 -41.56
N ALA A 112 -40.96 -7.93 -40.30
CA ALA A 112 -41.66 -7.32 -39.18
C ALA A 112 -40.84 -6.13 -38.66
N GLY A 113 -41.19 -4.91 -39.12
CA GLY A 113 -40.59 -3.64 -38.73
C GLY A 113 -40.82 -3.22 -37.26
N GLY A 114 -40.63 -4.14 -36.31
CA GLY A 114 -40.57 -3.86 -34.88
C GLY A 114 -39.20 -3.30 -34.48
N PRO A 115 -39.09 -2.57 -33.37
CA PRO A 115 -37.81 -2.11 -32.84
C PRO A 115 -36.89 -3.31 -32.57
N ALA A 116 -35.63 -3.26 -33.03
CA ALA A 116 -34.62 -4.28 -32.78
C ALA A 116 -34.41 -4.54 -31.26
N GLU A 117 -35.11 -5.53 -30.73
CA GLU A 117 -35.04 -5.94 -29.33
C GLU A 117 -33.70 -6.61 -29.04
N GLY A 118 -32.67 -5.80 -28.77
CA GLY A 118 -31.37 -6.28 -28.29
C GLY A 118 -31.38 -6.57 -26.79
N VAL A 119 -30.42 -7.32 -26.26
CA VAL A 119 -30.32 -7.59 -24.82
C VAL A 119 -29.38 -6.60 -24.14
N THR A 120 -29.73 -6.17 -22.93
CA THR A 120 -28.85 -5.32 -22.11
C THR A 120 -27.75 -6.15 -21.44
N LEU A 121 -26.57 -5.54 -21.25
CA LEU A 121 -25.47 -6.16 -20.51
C LEU A 121 -25.88 -6.62 -19.10
N ALA A 122 -26.74 -5.84 -18.43
CA ALA A 122 -27.28 -6.18 -17.12
C ALA A 122 -28.11 -7.48 -17.14
N ALA A 123 -28.87 -7.72 -18.22
CA ALA A 123 -29.66 -8.93 -18.37
C ALA A 123 -28.77 -10.17 -18.56
N VAL A 124 -27.74 -10.06 -19.39
CA VAL A 124 -26.73 -11.12 -19.62
C VAL A 124 -25.98 -11.43 -18.33
N GLN A 125 -25.53 -10.40 -17.60
CA GLN A 125 -24.83 -10.54 -16.34
C GLN A 125 -25.70 -11.19 -15.25
N ARG A 126 -26.97 -10.78 -15.13
CA ARG A 126 -27.92 -11.36 -14.18
C ARG A 126 -28.20 -12.82 -14.49
N PHE A 127 -28.38 -13.17 -15.76
CA PHE A 127 -28.60 -14.55 -16.19
C PHE A 127 -27.43 -15.45 -15.83
N TYR A 128 -26.20 -15.05 -16.18
CA TYR A 128 -25.01 -15.81 -15.85
C TYR A 128 -24.83 -16.00 -14.34
N ARG A 129 -24.97 -14.92 -13.56
CA ARG A 129 -24.84 -14.97 -12.09
C ARG A 129 -25.92 -15.84 -11.43
N GLY A 130 -27.10 -15.91 -12.03
CA GLY A 130 -28.21 -16.74 -11.56
C GLY A 130 -28.12 -18.22 -11.95
N ASN A 131 -27.24 -18.60 -12.89
CA ASN A 131 -27.14 -19.96 -13.39
C ASN A 131 -25.84 -20.64 -12.94
N LEU A 132 -25.92 -21.38 -11.82
CA LEU A 132 -24.78 -22.08 -11.22
C LEU A 132 -24.27 -23.23 -12.11
N GLU A 133 -25.15 -23.90 -12.84
CA GLU A 133 -24.78 -25.01 -13.72
C GLU A 133 -23.87 -24.52 -14.84
N LEU A 134 -24.25 -23.41 -15.47
CA LEU A 134 -23.49 -22.79 -16.54
C LEU A 134 -22.14 -22.24 -16.06
N GLN A 135 -22.08 -21.69 -14.84
CA GLN A 135 -20.81 -21.33 -14.19
C GLN A 135 -19.90 -22.55 -13.99
N THR A 136 -20.48 -23.66 -13.54
CA THR A 136 -19.74 -24.91 -13.31
C THR A 136 -19.20 -25.50 -14.62
N GLN A 137 -20.02 -25.48 -15.68
CA GLN A 137 -19.62 -25.93 -17.01
C GLN A 137 -18.46 -25.09 -17.57
N ARG A 138 -18.52 -23.76 -17.43
CA ARG A 138 -17.43 -22.86 -17.82
C ARG A 138 -16.13 -23.17 -17.06
N ILE A 139 -16.21 -23.36 -15.74
CA ILE A 139 -15.03 -23.67 -14.90
C ILE A 139 -14.40 -24.99 -15.35
N LYS A 140 -15.20 -26.03 -15.57
CA LYS A 140 -14.71 -27.33 -16.07
C LYS A 140 -14.01 -27.17 -17.43
N ARG A 141 -14.61 -26.41 -18.35
CA ARG A 141 -14.03 -26.18 -19.68
C ARG A 141 -12.72 -25.40 -19.63
N LEU A 142 -12.62 -24.40 -18.75
CA LEU A 142 -11.39 -23.66 -18.51
C LEU A 142 -10.30 -24.55 -17.90
N GLN A 143 -10.66 -25.42 -16.96
CA GLN A 143 -9.74 -26.40 -16.39
C GLN A 143 -9.21 -27.36 -17.47
N GLU A 144 -10.08 -27.92 -18.31
CA GLU A 144 -9.69 -28.79 -19.43
C GLU A 144 -8.71 -28.11 -20.39
N ARG A 145 -9.00 -26.85 -20.78
CA ARG A 145 -8.11 -26.07 -21.64
C ARG A 145 -6.78 -25.76 -20.96
N GLY A 146 -6.82 -25.47 -19.67
CA GLY A 146 -5.62 -25.25 -18.87
C GLY A 146 -4.72 -26.47 -18.76
N GLU A 147 -5.30 -27.63 -18.50
CA GLU A 147 -4.59 -28.91 -18.50
C GLU A 147 -4.03 -29.26 -19.88
N ALA A 148 -4.77 -28.95 -20.96
CA ALA A 148 -4.29 -29.12 -22.33
C ALA A 148 -3.10 -28.19 -22.63
N LEU A 149 -3.14 -26.93 -22.20
CA LEU A 149 -2.02 -25.98 -22.35
C LEU A 149 -0.80 -26.43 -21.54
N LYS A 150 -0.99 -26.93 -20.31
CA LYS A 150 0.09 -27.51 -19.50
C LYS A 150 0.73 -28.73 -20.16
N LYS A 151 -0.06 -29.56 -20.84
CA LYS A 151 0.44 -30.72 -21.61
C LYS A 151 1.14 -30.30 -22.92
N ALA A 152 0.70 -29.22 -23.54
CA ALA A 152 1.28 -28.70 -24.78
C ALA A 152 2.60 -27.96 -24.56
N LEU A 153 2.79 -27.38 -23.37
CA LEU A 153 4.07 -26.84 -22.93
C LEU A 153 5.00 -28.04 -22.63
N ALA A 154 5.99 -28.25 -23.49
CA ALA A 154 6.86 -29.44 -23.51
C ALA A 154 7.87 -29.54 -22.34
N GLY A 155 7.55 -28.98 -21.15
CA GLY A 155 8.48 -28.87 -20.04
C GLY A 155 7.81 -28.85 -18.67
N ASP A 156 8.65 -28.94 -17.63
CA ASP A 156 8.27 -29.05 -16.22
C ASP A 156 7.08 -28.14 -15.85
N PRO A 157 6.04 -28.65 -15.18
CA PRO A 157 4.87 -27.87 -14.78
C PRO A 157 5.21 -26.72 -13.81
N ASN A 158 6.41 -26.72 -13.22
CA ASN A 158 6.96 -25.64 -12.39
C ASN A 158 7.81 -24.62 -13.17
N SER A 159 7.86 -24.72 -14.50
CA SER A 159 8.55 -23.76 -15.36
C SER A 159 7.83 -22.40 -15.38
N ALA A 160 8.56 -21.35 -15.79
CA ALA A 160 7.99 -20.01 -15.96
C ALA A 160 6.82 -20.00 -16.98
N GLU A 161 6.84 -20.91 -17.94
CA GLU A 161 5.80 -21.10 -18.96
C GLU A 161 4.56 -21.79 -18.38
N GLY A 162 4.74 -22.79 -17.50
CA GLY A 162 3.65 -23.38 -16.72
C GLY A 162 2.98 -22.37 -15.79
N ALA A 163 3.77 -21.52 -15.14
CA ALA A 163 3.25 -20.41 -14.33
C ALA A 163 2.52 -19.35 -15.17
N LEU A 164 2.92 -19.15 -16.43
CA LEU A 164 2.24 -18.26 -17.38
C LEU A 164 0.93 -18.87 -17.87
N ALA A 165 0.88 -20.18 -18.13
CA ALA A 165 -0.36 -20.89 -18.44
C ALA A 165 -1.34 -20.83 -17.26
N ASP A 166 -0.87 -21.02 -16.02
CA ASP A 166 -1.67 -20.83 -14.82
C ASP A 166 -2.17 -19.39 -14.69
N ALA A 167 -1.32 -18.39 -14.95
CA ALA A 167 -1.73 -17.00 -14.93
C ALA A 167 -2.79 -16.67 -16.00
N ILE A 168 -2.70 -17.25 -17.20
CA ILE A 168 -3.72 -17.12 -18.26
C ILE A 168 -5.03 -17.80 -17.84
N LEU A 169 -4.96 -18.95 -17.19
CA LEU A 169 -6.10 -19.65 -16.58
C LEU A 169 -6.79 -18.79 -15.51
N PHE A 170 -6.03 -18.26 -14.55
CA PHE A 170 -6.55 -17.42 -13.48
C PHE A 170 -7.09 -16.08 -14.00
N THR A 171 -6.49 -15.51 -15.03
CA THR A 171 -6.98 -14.27 -15.66
C THR A 171 -8.21 -14.51 -16.54
N GLY A 172 -8.30 -15.65 -17.23
CA GLY A 172 -9.52 -16.10 -17.91
C GLY A 172 -10.68 -16.39 -16.94
N MET A 173 -10.36 -16.82 -15.71
CA MET A 173 -11.35 -16.92 -14.63
C MET A 173 -11.73 -15.55 -14.02
N MET A 174 -10.83 -14.57 -14.02
CA MET A 174 -11.07 -13.22 -13.46
C MET A 174 -11.74 -12.24 -14.43
N GLY A 175 -11.55 -12.39 -15.75
CA GLY A 175 -12.01 -11.43 -16.76
C GLY A 175 -13.40 -11.74 -17.31
N MET A 176 -14.44 -11.56 -16.52
CA MET A 176 -15.83 -11.59 -17.05
C MET A 176 -16.21 -10.30 -17.77
N ASP A 177 -15.67 -9.17 -17.31
CA ASP A 177 -15.88 -7.85 -17.90
C ASP A 177 -14.65 -7.47 -18.75
N ARG A 178 -14.84 -6.88 -19.93
CA ARG A 178 -13.76 -6.35 -20.79
C ARG A 178 -12.90 -5.33 -20.02
N ALA A 179 -13.48 -4.62 -19.05
CA ALA A 179 -12.79 -3.70 -18.14
C ALA A 179 -11.91 -4.37 -17.06
N ALA A 180 -12.18 -5.65 -16.75
CA ALA A 180 -11.40 -6.48 -15.82
C ALA A 180 -10.39 -7.38 -16.56
N ALA A 181 -10.67 -7.75 -17.81
CA ALA A 181 -9.77 -8.49 -18.69
C ALA A 181 -8.57 -7.65 -19.17
N GLN A 182 -8.71 -6.31 -19.21
CA GLN A 182 -7.57 -5.43 -19.34
C GLN A 182 -6.74 -5.49 -18.05
N PHE A 183 -5.61 -6.21 -18.08
CA PHE A 183 -4.57 -6.12 -17.06
C PHE A 183 -4.33 -4.65 -16.72
N ARG A 184 -4.86 -4.19 -15.58
CA ARG A 184 -4.56 -2.84 -15.10
C ARG A 184 -3.09 -2.88 -14.71
N ILE A 185 -2.25 -2.25 -15.51
CA ILE A 185 -0.82 -2.05 -15.23
C ILE A 185 -0.61 -1.54 -13.79
N LYS A 186 -1.59 -0.81 -13.23
CA LYS A 186 -1.64 -0.43 -11.82
C LYS A 186 -1.64 -1.62 -10.85
N ASP A 187 -2.45 -2.65 -11.08
CA ASP A 187 -2.57 -3.81 -10.19
C ASP A 187 -1.33 -4.70 -10.28
N ALA A 188 -0.77 -4.86 -11.50
CA ALA A 188 0.52 -5.52 -11.70
C ALA A 188 1.67 -4.75 -11.02
N LYS A 189 1.70 -3.42 -11.13
CA LYS A 189 2.65 -2.55 -10.41
C LYS A 189 2.45 -2.64 -8.89
N GLN A 190 1.22 -2.73 -8.42
CA GLN A 190 0.90 -2.86 -7.00
C GLN A 190 1.35 -4.22 -6.44
N ALA A 191 1.19 -5.30 -7.20
CA ALA A 191 1.71 -6.62 -6.85
C ALA A 191 3.25 -6.68 -6.87
N LEU A 192 3.90 -5.98 -7.81
CA LEU A 192 5.36 -5.85 -7.83
C LEU A 192 5.87 -5.05 -6.63
N ALA A 193 5.22 -3.92 -6.33
CA ALA A 193 5.56 -3.07 -5.21
C ALA A 193 5.33 -3.79 -3.86
N SER A 194 4.27 -4.60 -3.73
CA SER A 194 4.04 -5.39 -2.52
C SER A 194 5.13 -6.44 -2.32
N ARG A 195 5.57 -7.14 -3.38
CA ARG A 195 6.69 -8.10 -3.34
C ARG A 195 8.01 -7.44 -2.96
N GLN A 196 8.30 -6.25 -3.52
CA GLN A 196 9.50 -5.49 -3.16
C GLN A 196 9.45 -5.02 -1.70
N ASN A 197 8.29 -4.53 -1.23
CA ASN A 197 8.10 -4.16 0.17
C ASN A 197 8.29 -5.34 1.12
N MET A 198 7.80 -6.53 0.76
CA MET A 198 8.02 -7.75 1.56
C MET A 198 9.51 -8.10 1.63
N ARG A 199 10.23 -8.06 0.49
CA ARG A 199 11.69 -8.27 0.48
C ARG A 199 12.46 -7.26 1.33
N LEU A 200 12.10 -5.98 1.25
CA LEU A 200 12.73 -4.93 2.05
C LEU A 200 12.44 -5.11 3.55
N LYS A 201 11.22 -5.53 3.92
CA LYS A 201 10.87 -5.86 5.31
C LYS A 201 11.68 -7.05 5.83
N GLU A 202 11.82 -8.10 5.04
CA GLU A 202 12.67 -9.25 5.39
C GLU A 202 14.14 -8.85 5.56
N GLY A 203 14.67 -8.03 4.65
CA GLY A 203 16.02 -7.48 4.76
C GLY A 203 16.21 -6.63 6.02
N ALA A 204 15.24 -5.77 6.35
CA ALA A 204 15.27 -4.95 7.56
C ALA A 204 15.21 -5.79 8.85
N LEU A 205 14.42 -6.87 8.86
CA LEU A 205 14.38 -7.80 9.99
C LEU A 205 15.72 -8.50 10.18
N ARG A 206 16.38 -8.95 9.11
CA ARG A 206 17.73 -9.54 9.17
C ARG A 206 18.79 -8.56 9.67
N LEU A 207 18.74 -7.31 9.24
CA LEU A 207 19.66 -6.28 9.74
C LEU A 207 19.44 -6.03 11.24
N ARG A 208 18.19 -5.96 11.71
CA ARG A 208 17.89 -5.81 13.13
C ARG A 208 18.41 -6.99 13.97
N THR A 209 18.30 -8.22 13.47
CA THR A 209 18.86 -9.37 14.19
C THR A 209 20.38 -9.28 14.28
N LEU A 210 21.06 -8.92 13.19
CA LEU A 210 22.51 -8.73 13.17
C LEU A 210 22.95 -7.60 14.11
N ASP A 211 22.26 -6.45 14.10
CA ASP A 211 22.55 -5.34 15.00
C ASP A 211 22.39 -5.74 16.47
N SER A 212 21.36 -6.54 16.79
CA SER A 212 21.14 -7.04 18.14
C SER A 212 22.25 -8.00 18.60
N GLU A 213 22.77 -8.84 17.70
CA GLU A 213 23.90 -9.72 18.00
C GLU A 213 25.19 -8.94 18.21
N VAL A 214 25.45 -7.92 17.37
CA VAL A 214 26.62 -7.04 17.52
C VAL A 214 26.54 -6.25 18.83
N ALA A 215 25.37 -5.73 19.18
CA ALA A 215 25.14 -5.05 20.45
C ALA A 215 25.42 -5.99 21.63
N ARG A 216 24.93 -7.24 21.58
CA ARG A 216 25.19 -8.24 22.62
C ARG A 216 26.68 -8.53 22.78
N ARG A 217 27.40 -8.75 21.68
CA ARG A 217 28.86 -8.96 21.69
C ARG A 217 29.62 -7.76 22.24
N ASN A 218 29.19 -6.54 21.94
CA ASN A 218 29.80 -5.33 22.49
C ASN A 218 29.59 -5.22 24.00
N VAL A 219 28.40 -5.57 24.50
CA VAL A 219 28.15 -5.61 25.94
C VAL A 219 29.01 -6.67 26.61
N GLU A 220 29.06 -7.90 26.07
CA GLU A 220 29.91 -8.99 26.57
C GLU A 220 31.40 -8.59 26.59
N ALA A 221 31.88 -7.90 25.55
CA ALA A 221 33.26 -7.42 25.50
C ALA A 221 33.52 -6.34 26.57
N ARG A 222 32.59 -5.39 26.76
CA ARG A 222 32.71 -4.34 27.79
C ARG A 222 32.74 -4.94 29.19
N THR A 223 31.81 -5.83 29.51
CA THR A 223 31.78 -6.49 30.83
C THR A 223 33.05 -7.29 31.07
N ALA A 224 33.56 -8.01 30.07
CA ALA A 224 34.83 -8.72 30.18
C ALA A 224 36.02 -7.78 30.46
N THR A 225 36.05 -6.59 29.85
CA THR A 225 37.09 -5.59 30.14
C THR A 225 36.93 -4.98 31.53
N GLU A 226 35.72 -4.76 32.01
CA GLU A 226 35.45 -4.26 33.36
C GLU A 226 35.86 -5.27 34.43
N VAL A 227 35.52 -6.56 34.25
CA VAL A 227 35.97 -7.64 35.14
C VAL A 227 37.50 -7.69 35.20
N LYS A 228 38.19 -7.66 34.06
CA LYS A 228 39.67 -7.65 34.04
C LYS A 228 40.26 -6.43 34.74
N LYS A 229 39.61 -5.25 34.66
CA LYS A 229 40.05 -4.06 35.39
C LYS A 229 39.86 -4.24 36.89
N LEU A 230 38.76 -4.83 37.33
CA LEU A 230 38.54 -5.17 38.74
C LEU A 230 39.60 -6.15 39.25
N ASP A 231 39.86 -7.23 38.52
CA ASP A 231 40.90 -8.21 38.88
C ASP A 231 42.29 -7.56 39.00
N GLN A 232 42.61 -6.61 38.10
CA GLN A 232 43.87 -5.86 38.16
C GLN A 232 43.93 -4.94 39.38
N LEU A 233 42.83 -4.27 39.73
CA LEU A 233 42.76 -3.41 40.91
C LEU A 233 42.88 -4.24 42.20
N GLU A 234 42.21 -5.38 42.29
CA GLU A 234 42.32 -6.30 43.43
C GLU A 234 43.77 -6.76 43.64
N ARG A 235 44.47 -7.15 42.57
CA ARG A 235 45.90 -7.51 42.64
C ARG A 235 46.75 -6.35 43.14
N LYS A 236 46.52 -5.13 42.65
CA LYS A 236 47.24 -3.93 43.12
C LYS A 236 46.95 -3.62 44.59
N ILE A 237 45.72 -3.85 45.06
CA ILE A 237 45.37 -3.70 46.48
C ILE A 237 46.14 -4.71 47.32
N VAL A 238 46.19 -5.99 46.94
CA VAL A 238 46.95 -7.02 47.66
C VAL A 238 48.45 -6.70 47.68
N GLU A 239 49.02 -6.23 46.57
CA GLU A 239 50.42 -5.79 46.51
C GLU A 239 50.69 -4.61 47.45
N LEU A 240 49.77 -3.64 47.52
CA LEU A 240 49.85 -2.51 48.45
C LEU A 240 49.71 -2.93 49.90
N GLU A 241 48.77 -3.82 50.22
CA GLU A 241 48.61 -4.36 51.58
C GLU A 241 49.88 -5.09 52.02
N GLY A 242 50.50 -5.86 51.11
CA GLY A 242 51.80 -6.49 51.34
C GLY A 242 52.93 -5.47 51.53
N ALA A 243 52.96 -4.38 50.75
CA ALA A 243 53.94 -3.31 50.91
C ALA A 243 53.75 -2.54 52.24
N MET A 244 52.52 -2.20 52.60
CA MET A 244 52.18 -1.56 53.87
C MET A 244 52.49 -2.46 55.07
N ALA A 245 52.28 -3.78 54.95
CA ALA A 245 52.64 -4.74 56.00
C ALA A 245 54.16 -4.80 56.21
N ARG A 246 54.96 -4.70 55.13
CA ARG A 246 56.43 -4.63 55.21
C ARG A 246 56.93 -3.28 55.75
N GLU A 247 56.21 -2.18 55.49
CA GLU A 247 56.56 -0.84 55.97
C GLU A 247 56.10 -0.55 57.41
N LYS A 248 55.12 -1.28 57.96
CA LYS A 248 54.67 -1.12 59.36
C LYS A 248 55.77 -1.32 60.41
N ASP A 249 56.86 -2.01 60.05
CA ASP A 249 58.04 -2.18 60.90
C ASP A 249 59.02 -1.00 60.84
N SER A 250 58.77 -0.02 59.97
CA SER A 250 59.49 1.24 59.85
C SER A 250 58.56 2.42 60.17
N THR A 251 59.07 3.45 60.83
CA THR A 251 58.29 4.50 61.52
C THR A 251 57.53 5.50 60.61
N GLY A 252 57.19 5.11 59.37
CA GLY A 252 56.39 5.89 58.42
C GLY A 252 56.19 5.16 57.08
N LEU A 253 55.06 5.44 56.42
CA LEU A 253 54.79 4.99 55.04
C LEU A 253 55.76 5.64 54.06
N GLY A 254 56.42 4.83 53.23
CA GLY A 254 57.40 5.30 52.28
C GLY A 254 56.76 6.09 51.12
N PRO A 255 57.55 6.96 50.46
CA PRO A 255 57.08 7.81 49.37
C PRO A 255 56.59 7.01 48.15
N GLU A 256 57.11 5.80 47.92
CA GLU A 256 56.64 4.92 46.83
C GLU A 256 55.25 4.33 47.10
N THR A 257 54.98 3.95 48.35
CA THR A 257 53.68 3.41 48.78
C THR A 257 52.59 4.47 48.68
N LEU A 258 52.91 5.71 49.05
CA LEU A 258 52.02 6.86 48.86
C LEU A 258 51.73 7.18 47.39
N ARG A 259 52.72 7.04 46.49
CA ARG A 259 52.50 7.21 45.04
C ARG A 259 51.57 6.14 44.48
N LYS A 260 51.78 4.87 44.84
CA LYS A 260 50.91 3.76 44.38
C LYS A 260 49.48 3.88 44.90
N ILE A 261 49.27 4.31 46.15
CA ILE A 261 47.94 4.59 46.70
C ILE A 261 47.25 5.71 45.91
N ARG A 262 47.94 6.80 45.61
CA ARG A 262 47.40 7.92 44.83
C ARG A 262 47.02 7.51 43.40
N GLU A 263 47.84 6.67 42.77
CA GLU A 263 47.59 6.16 41.42
C GLU A 263 46.33 5.29 41.34
N ILE A 264 46.05 4.45 42.35
CA ILE A 264 44.84 3.62 42.40
C ILE A 264 43.58 4.47 42.60
N TYR A 265 43.65 5.49 43.43
CA TYR A 265 42.52 6.41 43.65
C TYR A 265 42.37 7.47 42.56
N GLY A 266 43.20 7.46 41.51
CA GLY A 266 43.14 8.44 40.43
C GLY A 266 43.47 9.86 40.87
N LEU A 267 44.13 10.02 42.03
CA LEU A 267 44.61 11.29 42.54
C LEU A 267 45.90 11.62 41.79
N ALA A 268 45.77 12.22 40.60
CA ALA A 268 46.90 12.74 39.86
C ALA A 268 47.72 13.67 40.77
N SER A 269 49.00 13.35 40.96
CA SER A 269 49.96 14.29 41.51
C SER A 269 50.15 15.39 40.47
N GLU A 270 49.49 16.54 40.68
CA GLU A 270 50.02 17.80 40.18
C GLU A 270 51.39 17.98 40.81
N ASP A 271 52.43 17.53 40.10
CA ASP A 271 53.79 17.96 40.36
C ASP A 271 53.81 19.47 40.11
N ARG A 272 53.65 20.26 41.18
CA ARG A 272 54.04 21.67 41.18
C ARG A 272 55.53 21.71 40.85
N GLU A 273 55.85 22.04 39.59
CA GLU A 273 57.17 22.52 39.24
C GLU A 273 57.51 23.72 40.14
N PRO A 274 58.63 23.70 40.90
CA PRO A 274 59.08 24.90 41.57
C PRO A 274 59.66 25.82 40.50
N ALA A 275 58.89 26.82 40.10
CA ALA A 275 59.41 28.00 39.42
C ALA A 275 60.43 28.66 40.37
N ASN A 276 61.70 28.35 40.18
CA ASN A 276 62.80 28.96 40.92
C ASN A 276 63.74 29.65 39.93
N GLN A 277 64.00 30.92 40.26
CA GLN A 277 65.18 31.72 39.93
C GLN A 277 65.12 32.62 38.69
N GLU A 278 64.72 33.87 38.96
CA GLU A 278 65.43 35.05 38.45
C GLU A 278 66.96 34.87 38.57
N PRO A 279 67.71 35.45 37.61
CA PRO A 279 68.63 36.53 37.99
C PRO A 279 68.42 37.72 37.04
N GLN A 280 68.13 38.93 37.55
CA GLN A 280 69.07 39.94 38.07
C GLN A 280 70.11 40.46 37.06
N ALA A 281 70.07 41.80 36.94
CA ALA A 281 71.02 42.78 36.39
C ALA A 281 71.02 43.01 34.87
#